data_AF-A0A9E6W994-F1
#
_entry.id   AF-A0A9E6W994-F1
#
_cell.length_a   1.000
_cell.length_b   1.000
_cell.length_c   1.000
_cell.angle_alpha   90.00
_cell.angle_beta   90.00
_cell.angle_gamma   90.00
#
_symmetry.space_group_name_H-M   'P 1'
#
loop_
_entity.id
_entity.type
_entity.pdbx_description
1 polymer ?
#
loop_
_entity_poly.entity_id
_entity_poly.type
_entity_poly.pdbx_seq_one_letter_code
_entity_poly.pdbx_strand_id
1 'polypeptide(L)'
;MDTTINKEERIELRVSAQDKMIFKRAQELSGDKSFSSFIVRILKKQAEEIVAEYDRVLASEKDRELFFNAVFGNGKPNENLVEAAKRYKAKSSELWK
;
A
#
# COMPACT_ATOMS: atom_id res chain seq x y z
N MET A 1 2.30 15.05 20.83
CA MET A 1 2.44 13.59 20.89
C MET A 1 1.03 13.03 20.82
N ASP A 2 0.54 12.81 19.60
CA ASP A 2 -0.82 12.32 19.40
C ASP A 2 -0.82 10.83 19.72
N THR A 3 -1.24 10.51 20.94
CA THR A 3 -1.57 9.15 21.34
C THR A 3 -2.79 8.76 20.51
N THR A 4 -2.57 8.20 19.31
CA THR A 4 -3.60 7.48 18.57
C THR A 4 -4.00 6.30 19.44
N ILE A 5 -5.02 6.53 20.25
CA ILE A 5 -5.76 5.54 21.01
C ILE A 5 -6.04 4.39 20.05
N ASN A 6 -5.65 3.19 20.45
CA ASN A 6 -5.92 1.92 19.80
C ASN A 6 -7.44 1.70 19.80
N LYS A 7 -8.15 2.45 18.95
CA LYS A 7 -9.61 2.48 18.90
C LYS A 7 -10.03 1.29 18.07
N GLU A 8 -10.58 0.28 18.72
CA GLU A 8 -11.17 -0.86 18.04
C GLU A 8 -12.32 -0.36 17.16
N GLU A 9 -12.24 -0.64 15.86
CA GLU A 9 -13.29 -0.33 14.90
C GLU A 9 -14.03 -1.61 14.50
N ARG A 10 -15.35 -1.50 14.30
CA ARG A 10 -16.21 -2.64 13.98
C ARG A 10 -16.42 -2.72 12.48
N ILE A 11 -16.19 -3.91 11.92
CA ILE A 11 -16.51 -4.25 10.54
C ILE A 11 -17.82 -5.06 10.54
N GLU A 12 -18.84 -4.56 9.85
CA GLU A 12 -20.10 -5.28 9.64
C GLU A 12 -20.15 -5.89 8.25
N LEU A 13 -20.31 -7.21 8.18
CA LEU A 13 -20.33 -7.96 6.92
C LEU A 13 -21.63 -8.76 6.81
N ARG A 14 -22.30 -8.65 5.67
CA ARG A 14 -23.38 -9.54 5.27
C ARG A 14 -22.82 -10.56 4.28
N VAL A 15 -23.03 -11.83 4.57
CA VAL A 15 -22.58 -12.95 3.73
C VAL A 15 -23.74 -13.91 3.49
N SER A 16 -23.69 -14.65 2.39
CA SER A 16 -24.68 -15.70 2.14
C SER A 16 -24.56 -16.83 3.17
N ALA A 17 -25.61 -17.63 3.33
CA ALA A 17 -25.56 -18.81 4.19
C ALA A 17 -24.51 -19.83 3.72
N GLN A 18 -24.34 -19.96 2.39
CA GLN A 18 -23.36 -20.84 1.77
C GLN A 18 -21.94 -20.39 2.10
N ASP A 19 -21.61 -19.11 1.91
CA ASP A 19 -20.28 -18.57 2.24
C ASP A 19 -19.96 -18.74 3.71
N LYS A 20 -20.94 -18.44 4.58
CA LYS A 20 -20.78 -18.61 6.03
C LYS A 20 -20.45 -20.06 6.40
N MET A 21 -21.06 -21.04 5.73
CA MET A 21 -20.77 -22.46 5.94
C MET A 21 -19.33 -22.80 5.52
N ILE A 22 -18.90 -22.35 4.34
CA ILE A 22 -17.55 -22.58 3.84
C ILE A 22 -16.51 -21.94 4.77
N PHE A 23 -16.73 -20.69 5.18
CA PHE A 23 -15.81 -19.97 6.05
C PHE A 23 -15.70 -20.64 7.43
N LYS A 24 -16.81 -21.11 8.00
CA LYS A 24 -16.79 -21.86 9.26
C LYS A 24 -15.97 -23.15 9.13
N ARG A 25 -16.18 -23.89 8.04
CA ARG A 25 -15.42 -25.11 7.80
C ARG A 25 -13.93 -24.82 7.65
N ALA A 26 -13.57 -23.77 6.92
CA ALA A 26 -12.19 -23.33 6.78
C ALA A 26 -11.57 -22.92 8.13
N GLN A 27 -12.32 -22.20 8.97
CA GLN A 27 -11.91 -21.81 10.32
C GLN A 27 -11.59 -23.01 11.22
N GLU A 28 -12.45 -24.04 11.20
CA GLU A 28 -12.21 -25.28 11.95
C GLU A 28 -10.91 -25.97 11.49
N LEU A 29 -10.72 -26.07 10.18
CA LEU A 29 -9.55 -26.71 9.59
C LEU A 29 -8.26 -25.93 9.82
N SER A 30 -8.33 -24.59 9.87
CA SER A 30 -7.17 -23.74 10.15
C SER A 30 -6.82 -23.63 11.63
N GLY A 31 -7.65 -24.15 12.53
CA GLY A 31 -7.41 -24.16 13.98
C GLY A 31 -7.59 -22.79 14.66
N ASP A 32 -8.27 -21.84 14.01
CA ASP A 32 -8.53 -20.54 14.62
C ASP A 32 -9.54 -20.68 15.77
N LYS A 33 -9.30 -19.94 16.87
CA LYS A 33 -10.11 -20.02 18.08
C LYS A 33 -11.54 -19.50 17.92
N SER A 34 -11.76 -18.59 16.98
CA SER A 34 -13.07 -17.99 16.73
C SER A 34 -13.29 -17.68 15.25
N PHE A 35 -14.56 -17.62 14.85
CA PHE A 35 -14.93 -17.22 13.49
C PHE A 35 -14.45 -15.80 13.16
N SER A 36 -14.62 -14.84 14.08
CA SER A 36 -14.17 -13.46 13.87
C SER A 36 -12.65 -13.36 13.72
N SER A 37 -11.88 -14.04 14.57
CA SER A 37 -10.41 -14.04 14.47
C SER A 37 -9.93 -14.66 13.17
N PHE A 38 -10.59 -15.73 12.69
CA PHE A 38 -10.31 -16.32 11.38
C PHE A 38 -10.52 -15.31 10.26
N ILE A 39 -11.70 -14.68 10.20
CA ILE A 39 -12.03 -13.70 9.15
C ILE A 39 -11.05 -12.54 9.15
N VAL A 40 -10.75 -11.96 10.32
CA VAL A 40 -9.80 -10.84 10.44
C VAL A 40 -8.39 -11.28 9.99
N ARG A 41 -7.93 -12.48 10.38
CA ARG A 41 -6.61 -12.98 10.00
C ARG A 41 -6.47 -13.16 8.49
N ILE A 42 -7.47 -13.76 7.85
CA ILE A 42 -7.47 -13.99 6.40
C ILE A 42 -7.55 -12.66 5.65
N LEU A 43 -8.46 -11.77 6.04
CA LEU A 43 -8.61 -10.44 5.44
C LEU A 43 -7.33 -9.62 5.57
N LYS A 44 -6.72 -9.59 6.76
CA LYS A 44 -5.48 -8.86 7.01
C LYS A 44 -4.36 -9.35 6.10
N LYS A 45 -4.14 -10.67 6.05
CA LYS A 45 -3.10 -11.26 5.19
C LYS A 45 -3.29 -10.85 3.72
N GLN A 46 -4.50 -11.01 3.19
CA GLN A 46 -4.77 -10.69 1.79
C GLN A 46 -4.63 -9.18 1.52
N ALA A 47 -5.06 -8.33 2.45
CA ALA A 47 -4.92 -6.88 2.33
C ALA A 47 -3.45 -6.45 2.33
N GLU A 48 -2.63 -7.01 3.23
CA GLU A 48 -1.18 -6.75 3.27
C GLU A 48 -0.49 -7.20 1.97
N GLU A 49 -0.88 -8.34 1.40
CA GLU A 49 -0.35 -8.82 0.12
C GLU A 49 -0.70 -7.88 -1.04
N ILE A 50 -1.95 -7.41 -1.11
CA ILE A 50 -2.40 -6.44 -2.12
C ILE A 50 -1.63 -5.12 -1.98
N VAL A 51 -1.58 -4.55 -0.77
CA VAL A 51 -0.86 -3.28 -0.55
C VAL A 51 0.62 -3.44 -0.93
N ALA A 52 1.26 -4.52 -0.51
CA ALA A 52 2.65 -4.80 -0.85
C ALA A 52 2.89 -5.04 -2.35
N GLU A 53 1.89 -5.50 -3.10
CA GLU A 53 1.96 -5.63 -4.55
C GLU A 53 1.98 -4.26 -5.23
N TYR A 54 1.10 -3.34 -4.80
CA TYR A 54 1.00 -2.00 -5.40
C TYR A 54 2.08 -1.03 -4.92
N ASP A 55 2.53 -1.14 -3.68
CA ASP A 55 3.58 -0.26 -3.12
C ASP A 55 4.99 -0.65 -3.58
N ARG A 56 5.16 -1.79 -4.27
CA ARG A 56 6.45 -2.20 -4.82
C ARG A 56 6.84 -1.34 -6.03
N VAL A 57 7.56 -0.26 -5.75
CA VAL A 57 8.10 0.67 -6.76
C VAL A 57 9.11 0.02 -7.71
N LEU A 58 9.80 -1.04 -7.29
CA LEU A 58 10.83 -1.74 -8.06
C LEU A 58 10.48 -3.23 -8.18
N ALA A 59 9.28 -3.52 -8.66
CA ALA A 59 8.77 -4.88 -8.76
C ALA A 59 9.52 -5.75 -9.78
N SER A 60 10.08 -5.14 -10.84
CA SER A 60 10.87 -5.85 -11.85
C SER A 60 12.36 -5.51 -11.79
N GLU A 61 13.19 -6.44 -12.26
CA GLU A 61 14.64 -6.23 -12.42
C GLU A 61 14.93 -5.02 -13.33
N LYS A 62 14.12 -4.84 -14.37
CA LYS A 62 14.20 -3.70 -15.30
C LYS A 62 13.91 -2.36 -14.61
N ASP A 63 12.93 -2.31 -13.71
CA ASP A 63 12.64 -1.09 -12.94
C ASP A 63 13.80 -0.76 -12.02
N ARG A 64 14.43 -1.79 -11.43
CA ARG A 64 15.61 -1.66 -10.57
C ARG A 64 16.80 -1.10 -11.34
N GLU A 65 17.07 -1.60 -12.54
CA GLU A 65 18.12 -1.09 -13.42
C GLU A 65 17.84 0.35 -13.87
N LEU A 66 16.60 0.66 -14.27
CA LEU A 66 16.22 2.00 -14.70
C LEU A 66 16.36 3.00 -13.55
N PHE A 67 15.88 2.64 -12.35
CA PHE A 67 16.02 3.46 -11.15
C PHE A 67 17.50 3.65 -10.78
N PHE A 68 18.30 2.59 -10.79
CA PHE A 68 19.73 2.68 -10.49
C PHE A 68 20.44 3.61 -11.47
N ASN A 69 20.19 3.46 -12.78
CA ASN A 69 20.75 4.32 -13.81
C ASN A 69 20.24 5.77 -13.73
N ALA A 70 18.99 5.98 -13.32
CA ALA A 70 18.44 7.32 -13.13
C ALA A 70 19.03 8.04 -11.90
N VAL A 71 19.31 7.31 -10.82
CA VAL A 71 19.86 7.88 -9.56
C VAL A 71 21.38 8.03 -9.60
N PHE A 72 22.09 7.03 -10.09
CA PHE A 72 23.56 6.99 -10.08
C PHE A 72 24.21 7.25 -11.44
N GLY A 73 23.44 7.24 -12.53
CA GLY A 73 23.93 7.57 -13.84
C GLY A 73 24.08 9.08 -14.05
N ASN A 74 24.98 9.46 -14.96
CA ASN A 74 25.20 10.86 -15.36
C ASN A 74 24.19 11.36 -16.40
N GLY A 75 22.92 10.95 -16.27
CA GLY A 75 21.85 11.37 -17.19
C GLY A 75 21.54 12.85 -17.03
N LYS A 76 21.72 13.65 -18.08
CA LYS A 76 21.30 15.06 -18.06
C LYS A 76 19.77 15.15 -18.11
N PRO A 77 19.14 16.06 -17.34
CA PRO A 77 17.71 16.28 -17.43
C PRO A 77 17.35 16.78 -18.84
N ASN A 78 16.23 16.30 -19.38
CA ASN A 78 15.71 16.84 -20.63
C ASN A 78 15.11 18.26 -20.43
N GLU A 79 14.80 18.94 -21.53
CA GLU A 79 14.28 20.31 -21.51
C GLU A 79 13.01 20.44 -20.66
N ASN A 80 12.10 19.45 -20.73
CA ASN A 80 10.87 19.42 -19.94
C ASN A 80 11.13 19.40 -18.43
N LEU A 81 12.09 18.59 -17.97
CA LEU A 81 12.48 18.52 -16.55
C LEU A 81 13.15 19.82 -16.09
N VAL A 82 14.00 20.42 -16.93
CA VAL A 82 14.63 21.72 -16.64
C VAL A 82 13.56 22.81 -16.51
N GLU A 83 12.58 22.85 -17.41
CA GLU A 83 11.50 23.83 -17.37
C GLU A 83 10.60 23.64 -16.14
N ALA A 84 10.25 22.39 -15.81
CA ALA A 84 9.48 22.07 -14.60
C ALA A 84 10.20 22.54 -13.33
N ALA A 85 11.52 22.33 -13.23
CA ALA A 85 12.32 22.80 -12.11
C ALA A 85 12.35 24.34 -12.00
N LYS A 86 12.42 25.06 -13.14
CA LYS A 86 12.33 26.52 -13.18
C LYS A 86 10.96 27.00 -12.68
N ARG A 87 9.86 26.40 -13.14
CA ARG A 87 8.49 26.72 -12.70
C ARG A 87 8.32 26.54 -11.18
N TYR A 88 8.83 25.44 -10.63
CA TYR A 88 8.78 25.18 -9.20
C TYR A 88 9.54 26.25 -8.39
N LYS A 89 10.77 26.59 -8.79
CA LYS A 89 11.59 27.62 -8.11
C LYS A 89 10.93 28.99 -8.11
N ALA A 90 10.33 29.39 -9.23
CA ALA A 90 9.61 30.66 -9.34
C ALA A 90 8.44 30.71 -8.33
N LYS A 91 7.61 29.66 -8.30
CA LYS A 91 6.47 29.53 -7.38
C LYS A 91 6.90 29.48 -5.90
N SER A 92 8.01 28.81 -5.60
CA SER A 92 8.56 28.75 -4.25
C SER A 92 9.12 30.09 -3.79
N SER A 93 9.59 30.97 -4.68
CA SER A 93 10.07 32.31 -4.31
C SER A 93 8.95 33.33 -4.06
N GLU A 94 7.76 33.09 -4.63
CA GLU A 94 6.56 33.91 -4.38
C GLU A 94 5.93 33.63 -3.01
N LEU A 95 6.12 32.42 -2.45
CA LEU A 95 5.57 32.03 -1.15
C LEU A 95 6.33 32.61 0.06
N TRP A 96 7.47 33.26 -0.14
CA TRP A 96 8.30 33.86 0.91
C TRP A 96 8.44 35.39 0.77
N LYS A 97 7.54 36.05 0.03
CA LYS A 97 7.38 37.51 -0.03
C LYS A 97 6.08 37.91 0.65
#